data_AF-A0A497JSI1-F1
#
_entry.id   AF-A0A497JSI1-F1
#
_cell.length_a   1.000
_cell.length_b   1.000
_cell.length_c   1.000
_cell.angle_alpha   90.00
_cell.angle_beta   90.00
_cell.angle_gamma   90.00
#
_symmetry.space_group_name_H-M   'P 1'
#
loop_
_entity.id
_entity.type
_entity.pdbx_description
1 polymer ?
#
loop_
_entity_poly.entity_id
_entity_poly.type
_entity_poly.pdbx_seq_one_letter_code
_entity_poly.pdbx_strand_id
1 'polypeptide(L)'
;MGYSTIQMVKERPGIPETNTEYDQVLEDKIRAADSLIDNRLKRYTKVPLENPPEIIAEISADLAAALFREDQAPPNESNVFRGRAEKALEAYIRETYLHIGFTKTG
;
A
#
# COMPACT_ATOMS: atom_id res chain seq x y z
N MET A 1 8.71 -11.71 -1.88
CA MET A 1 7.59 -11.23 -2.70
C MET A 1 6.91 -10.12 -1.94
N GLY A 2 6.54 -9.04 -2.62
CA GLY A 2 5.78 -7.95 -2.02
C GLY A 2 4.27 -8.17 -2.12
N TYR A 3 3.49 -7.30 -1.49
CA TYR A 3 2.01 -7.39 -1.55
C TYR A 3 1.45 -6.99 -2.90
N SER A 4 2.16 -6.15 -3.66
CA SER A 4 1.80 -5.72 -5.00
C SER A 4 2.82 -6.19 -6.04
N THR A 5 2.42 -6.12 -7.32
CA THR A 5 3.29 -6.40 -8.46
C THR A 5 3.83 -5.11 -9.08
N ILE A 6 4.95 -5.20 -9.82
CA ILE A 6 5.49 -4.06 -10.58
C ILE A 6 4.45 -3.52 -11.57
N GLN A 7 3.69 -4.40 -12.24
CA GLN A 7 2.65 -4.01 -13.18
C GLN A 7 1.59 -3.13 -12.51
N MET A 8 1.09 -3.54 -11.34
CA MET A 8 0.17 -2.71 -10.56
C MET A 8 0.79 -1.34 -10.31
N VAL A 9 2.03 -1.28 -9.82
CA VAL A 9 2.66 0.02 -9.54
C VAL A 9 2.81 0.88 -10.79
N LYS A 10 3.15 0.31 -11.96
CA LYS A 10 3.30 1.04 -13.24
C LYS A 10 2.01 1.67 -13.76
N GLU A 11 0.87 1.01 -13.56
CA GLU A 11 -0.43 1.51 -13.99
C GLU A 11 -0.80 2.86 -13.34
N ARG A 12 -0.43 3.06 -12.06
CA ARG A 12 -0.79 4.28 -11.30
C ARG A 12 -0.18 5.55 -11.89
N PRO A 13 1.15 5.66 -12.07
CA PRO A 13 1.78 6.82 -12.68
C PRO A 13 1.70 6.83 -14.21
N GLY A 14 1.19 5.77 -14.86
CA GLY A 14 1.08 5.67 -16.32
C GLY A 14 2.38 5.24 -17.01
N ILE A 15 3.21 4.44 -16.35
CA ILE A 15 4.43 3.88 -16.94
C ILE A 15 4.04 2.70 -17.83
N PRO A 16 4.46 2.64 -19.11
CA PRO A 16 4.18 1.49 -19.97
C PRO A 16 4.75 0.19 -19.38
N GLU A 17 4.02 -0.91 -19.48
CA GLU A 17 4.47 -2.22 -18.95
C GLU A 17 5.82 -2.66 -19.53
N THR A 18 6.06 -2.33 -20.80
CA THR A 18 7.30 -2.63 -21.53
C THR A 18 8.48 -1.76 -21.11
N ASN A 19 8.27 -0.67 -20.36
CA ASN A 19 9.36 0.14 -19.84
C ASN A 19 9.94 -0.53 -18.60
N THR A 20 11.17 -1.02 -18.69
CA THR A 20 11.89 -1.70 -17.60
C THR A 20 12.91 -0.81 -16.88
N GLU A 21 13.05 0.46 -17.28
CA GLU A 21 14.02 1.42 -16.74
C GLU A 21 13.89 1.57 -15.21
N TYR A 22 12.66 1.52 -14.70
CA TYR A 22 12.35 1.74 -13.30
C TYR A 22 12.12 0.46 -12.49
N ASP A 23 12.20 -0.73 -13.10
CA ASP A 23 11.73 -1.98 -12.46
C ASP A 23 12.37 -2.21 -11.09
N GLN A 24 13.70 -2.08 -10.99
CA GLN A 24 14.40 -2.25 -9.71
C GLN A 24 13.98 -1.20 -8.68
N VAL A 25 13.81 0.06 -9.10
CA VAL A 25 13.36 1.13 -8.20
C VAL A 25 11.94 0.86 -7.71
N LEU A 26 11.05 0.40 -8.59
CA LEU A 26 9.69 0.05 -8.24
C LEU A 26 9.63 -1.16 -7.29
N GLU A 27 10.47 -2.18 -7.48
CA GLU A 27 10.61 -3.28 -6.52
C GLU A 27 11.02 -2.79 -5.13
N ASP A 28 11.96 -1.84 -5.07
CA ASP A 28 12.40 -1.25 -3.81
C ASP A 28 11.27 -0.45 -3.15
N LYS A 29 10.48 0.27 -3.94
CA LYS A 29 9.30 1.00 -3.44
C LYS A 29 8.19 0.07 -2.96
N ILE A 30 7.99 -1.08 -3.62
CA ILE A 30 7.06 -2.12 -3.15
C ILE A 30 7.50 -2.64 -1.78
N ARG A 31 8.79 -3.00 -1.62
CA ARG A 31 9.32 -3.47 -0.33
C ARG A 31 9.16 -2.43 0.79
N ALA A 32 9.37 -1.16 0.47
CA ALA A 32 9.17 -0.07 1.42
C ALA A 32 7.69 0.11 1.78
N ALA A 33 6.79 0.07 0.79
CA ALA A 33 5.34 0.14 1.00
C ALA A 33 4.84 -1.01 1.89
N ASP A 34 5.27 -2.23 1.62
CA ASP A 34 4.89 -3.41 2.40
C ASP A 34 5.37 -3.32 3.85
N SER A 35 6.60 -2.84 4.05
CA SER A 35 7.13 -2.60 5.40
C SER A 35 6.31 -1.56 6.18
N LEU A 36 5.79 -0.52 5.51
CA LEU A 36 4.90 0.46 6.12
C LEU A 36 3.57 -0.16 6.51
N ILE A 37 2.96 -0.95 5.62
CA ILE A 37 1.73 -1.69 5.89
C ILE A 37 1.93 -2.64 7.09
N ASP A 38 3.00 -3.42 7.08
CA ASP A 38 3.34 -4.37 8.14
C ASP A 38 3.51 -3.68 9.49
N ASN A 39 4.20 -2.55 9.51
CA ASN A 39 4.39 -1.79 10.73
C ASN A 39 3.04 -1.30 11.32
N ARG A 40 2.06 -1.01 10.47
CA ARG A 40 0.70 -0.62 10.90
C ARG A 40 -0.13 -1.84 11.36
N LEU A 41 0.06 -3.00 10.71
CA LEU A 41 -0.73 -4.20 10.97
C LEU A 41 -0.19 -5.09 12.10
N LYS A 42 1.11 -5.04 12.41
CA LYS A 42 1.78 -5.94 13.37
C LYS A 42 1.19 -5.97 14.78
N ARG A 43 0.41 -4.95 15.15
CA ARG A 43 -0.29 -4.88 16.44
C ARG A 43 -1.63 -5.61 16.48
N TYR A 44 -2.16 -5.98 15.32
CA TYR A 44 -3.47 -6.62 15.17
C TYR A 44 -3.36 -8.05 14.61
N THR A 45 -2.32 -8.34 13.84
CA THR A 45 -2.12 -9.64 13.20
C THR A 45 -0.64 -9.96 13.01
N LYS A 46 -0.34 -11.21 12.66
CA LYS A 46 1.00 -11.64 12.26
C LYS A 46 1.34 -11.03 10.89
N VAL A 47 2.54 -10.50 10.77
CA VAL A 47 3.09 -9.93 9.53
C VAL A 47 4.42 -10.61 9.18
N PRO A 48 4.82 -10.68 7.90
CA PRO A 48 4.03 -10.28 6.73
C PRO A 48 2.77 -11.15 6.55
N LEU A 49 1.73 -10.62 5.92
CA LEU A 49 0.51 -11.35 5.62
C LEU A 49 0.83 -12.46 4.62
N GLU A 50 0.49 -13.71 4.97
CA GLU A 50 0.77 -14.87 4.11
C GLU A 50 -0.16 -14.91 2.88
N ASN A 51 -1.41 -14.46 3.04
CA ASN A 51 -2.40 -14.32 1.97
C ASN A 51 -3.07 -12.94 2.07
N PRO A 52 -2.39 -11.86 1.63
CA PRO A 52 -2.94 -10.52 1.73
C PRO A 52 -4.23 -10.43 0.88
N PRO A 53 -5.32 -9.85 1.41
CA PRO A 53 -6.51 -9.58 0.60
C PRO A 53 -6.18 -8.55 -0.49
N GLU A 54 -6.95 -8.55 -1.57
CA GLU A 54 -6.75 -7.67 -2.73
C GLU A 54 -6.64 -6.19 -2.34
N ILE A 55 -7.40 -5.74 -1.35
CA ILE A 55 -7.31 -4.37 -0.84
C ILE A 55 -5.92 -4.01 -0.29
N ILE A 56 -5.19 -4.95 0.32
CA ILE A 56 -3.82 -4.72 0.79
C ILE A 56 -2.84 -4.64 -0.40
N ALA A 57 -3.06 -5.44 -1.45
CA ALA A 57 -2.28 -5.36 -2.67
C ALA A 57 -2.48 -3.99 -3.37
N GLU A 58 -3.71 -3.50 -3.44
CA GLU A 58 -4.05 -2.17 -3.95
C GLU A 58 -3.40 -1.03 -3.13
N ILE A 59 -3.48 -1.13 -1.79
CA ILE A 59 -2.83 -0.17 -0.87
C ILE A 59 -1.31 -0.18 -1.07
N SER A 60 -0.69 -1.35 -1.18
CA SER A 60 0.75 -1.49 -1.43
C SER A 60 1.14 -0.84 -2.74
N ALA A 61 0.38 -1.07 -3.81
CA ALA A 61 0.66 -0.50 -5.12
C ALA A 61 0.57 1.03 -5.11
N ASP A 62 -0.42 1.60 -4.43
CA ASP A 62 -0.56 3.04 -4.27
C ASP A 62 0.55 3.67 -3.42
N LEU A 63 0.93 3.03 -2.31
CA LEU A 63 2.04 3.50 -1.49
C LEU A 63 3.37 3.45 -2.26
N ALA A 64 3.60 2.39 -3.03
CA ALA A 64 4.81 2.27 -3.85
C ALA A 64 4.84 3.34 -4.95
N ALA A 65 3.71 3.58 -5.63
CA ALA A 65 3.58 4.66 -6.61
C ALA A 65 3.75 6.05 -5.98
N ALA A 66 3.25 6.22 -4.75
CA ALA A 66 3.44 7.45 -3.99
C ALA A 66 4.92 7.72 -3.73
N LEU A 67 5.62 6.73 -3.16
CA LEU A 67 7.05 6.83 -2.86
C LEU A 67 7.88 7.09 -4.12
N PHE A 68 7.56 6.43 -5.23
CA PHE A 68 8.24 6.66 -6.51
C PHE A 68 8.07 8.10 -7.01
N ARG A 69 6.85 8.63 -6.94
CA ARG A 69 6.59 10.02 -7.37
C ARG A 69 7.17 11.05 -6.40
N GLU A 70 7.13 10.80 -5.10
CA GLU A 70 7.71 11.69 -4.09
C GLU A 70 9.22 11.87 -4.26
N ASP A 71 9.94 10.84 -4.71
CA ASP A 71 11.37 10.94 -5.05
C ASP A 71 11.64 11.90 -6.23
N GLN A 72 10.66 12.06 -7.12
CA GLN A 72 10.77 12.89 -8.33
C GLN A 72 10.13 14.27 -8.17
N ALA A 73 9.26 14.43 -7.16
CA ALA A 73 8.48 15.63 -6.97
C ALA A 73 9.32 16.74 -6.29
N PRO A 74 9.03 18.02 -6.61
CA PRO A 74 9.48 19.14 -5.80
C PRO A 74 9.07 18.98 -4.32
N PRO A 75 9.85 19.52 -3.37
CA PRO A 75 9.49 19.49 -1.96
C PRO A 75 8.08 20.07 -1.71
N ASN A 76 7.29 19.39 -0.88
CA ASN A 76 5.93 19.76 -0.45
C ASN A 76 4.80 19.58 -1.50
N GLU A 77 5.05 18.88 -2.61
CA GLU A 77 3.95 18.47 -3.49
C GLU A 77 3.13 17.35 -2.83
N SER A 78 1.80 17.50 -2.80
CA SER A 78 0.92 16.49 -2.24
C SER A 78 0.74 15.32 -3.22
N ASN A 79 0.82 14.09 -2.71
CA ASN A 79 0.70 12.90 -3.53
C ASN A 79 -0.67 12.23 -3.34
N VAL A 80 -1.48 12.21 -4.39
CA VAL A 80 -2.83 11.61 -4.35
C VAL A 80 -2.80 10.13 -3.98
N PHE A 81 -1.78 9.40 -4.40
CA PHE A 81 -1.64 7.97 -4.10
C PHE A 81 -1.35 7.74 -2.62
N ARG A 82 -0.52 8.62 -1.99
CA ARG A 82 -0.26 8.60 -0.55
C ARG A 82 -1.56 8.73 0.24
N GLY A 83 -2.32 9.78 -0.04
CA GLY A 83 -3.57 10.06 0.67
C GLY A 83 -4.63 8.97 0.47
N ARG A 84 -4.74 8.43 -0.75
CA ARG A 84 -5.66 7.32 -1.04
C ARG A 84 -5.29 6.05 -0.26
N ALA A 85 -4.01 5.67 -0.28
CA ALA A 85 -3.55 4.46 0.36
C ALA A 85 -3.65 4.51 1.89
N GLU A 86 -3.27 5.64 2.50
CA GLU A 86 -3.36 5.81 3.95
C GLU A 86 -4.80 5.74 4.45
N LYS A 87 -5.72 6.41 3.74
CA LYS A 87 -7.15 6.35 4.05
C LYS A 87 -7.71 4.94 3.90
N ALA A 88 -7.34 4.22 2.84
CA ALA A 88 -7.77 2.84 2.61
C ALA A 88 -7.21 1.89 3.67
N LEU A 89 -5.94 2.03 4.07
CA LEU A 89 -5.34 1.23 5.13
C LEU A 89 -6.00 1.47 6.49
N GLU A 90 -6.30 2.74 6.81
CA GLU A 90 -7.04 3.07 8.04
C GLU A 90 -8.43 2.44 8.04
N ALA A 91 -9.17 2.55 6.94
CA ALA A 91 -10.48 1.93 6.78
C ALA A 91 -10.41 0.41 6.95
N TYR A 92 -9.46 -0.25 6.26
CA TYR A 92 -9.23 -1.69 6.38
C TYR A 92 -8.96 -2.11 7.82
N ILE A 93 -8.09 -1.39 8.53
CA ILE A 93 -7.80 -1.67 9.94
C ILE A 93 -9.05 -1.52 10.81
N ARG A 94 -9.82 -0.45 10.59
CA ARG A 94 -11.02 -0.16 11.38
C ARG A 94 -12.09 -1.22 11.21
N GLU A 95 -12.33 -1.65 9.98
CA GLU A 95 -13.38 -2.61 9.62
C GLU A 95 -12.98 -4.04 10.00
N THR A 96 -11.70 -4.40 9.87
CA THR A 96 -11.23 -5.78 10.08
C THR A 96 -10.85 -6.07 11.53
N TYR A 97 -10.20 -5.13 12.23
CA TYR A 97 -9.58 -5.42 13.53
C TYR A 97 -10.15 -4.61 14.71
N LEU A 98 -10.79 -3.46 14.44
CA LEU A 98 -11.27 -2.55 15.50
C LEU A 98 -12.80 -2.58 15.68
N HIS A 99 -13.53 -3.41 14.95
CA HIS A 99 -14.95 -3.60 15.17
C HIS A 99 -15.21 -4.41 16.45
N ILE A 100 -15.12 -3.73 17.60
CA ILE A 100 -15.50 -4.25 18.91
C ILE A 100 -16.97 -3.87 19.19
N GLY A 101 -17.85 -4.85 19.01
CA GLY A 101 -19.00 -5.16 19.89
C GLY A 101 -20.13 -4.13 20.06
N PHE A 102 -21.18 -4.24 19.25
CA PHE A 102 -22.57 -4.14 19.75
C PHE A 102 -23.24 -5.52 19.59
N THR A 103 -22.94 -6.45 20.50
CA THR A 103 -23.89 -7.53 20.78
C THR A 103 -25.05 -6.92 21.56
N LYS A 104 -26.19 -6.79 20.89
CA LYS A 104 -27.47 -6.47 21.53
C LYS A 104 -27.71 -7.50 22.63
N THR A 105 -27.55 -7.11 23.89
CA THR A 105 -28.03 -7.91 25.02
C THR A 105 -29.53 -8.08 24.87
N GLY A 106 -29.98 -9.34 24.98
CA GLY A 106 -31.36 -9.77 24.79
C GLY A 106 -32.35 -9.16 25.76
#